data_AF-A0A9N9QV44-F1
#
_entry.id   AF-A0A9N9QV44-F1
#
_cell.length_a   1.000
_cell.length_b   1.000
_cell.length_c   1.000
_cell.angle_alpha   90.00
_cell.angle_beta   90.00
_cell.angle_gamma   90.00
#
_symmetry.space_group_name_H-M   'P 1'
#
loop_
_entity.id
_entity.type
_entity.pdbx_description
1 polymer ?
#
loop_
_entity_poly.entity_id
_entity_poly.type
_entity_poly.pdbx_seq_one_letter_code
_entity_poly.pdbx_strand_id
1 'polypeptide(L)'
;MNIHLINIIAIMFYHALEITAINNNDVRNHLGTRTPYRFRYNKNDSRIKYPGCRDARIWMIIRHGTRLPSAKDIVGMKDILRDLKYEILFNHKKSKEQLKRLEEWSSDIDIEEEKYLTREGQDEMIFLAERMQKRFPNAIKSKYDNKTFYVLEYYHDLKHYWMDSYGHNLTYKQACMAIKTMFEDFKKKSEPHATFLFAHSGTLLKILTHMQLYKPSAPLTGHTIDKKRKWKTSDIDCFASNLAFVLYKCEDGNKVLTLHQENIIRLPMCEHDLCPLEHLEKHFHESIYNCDFTDMCSLNNTIA
;
A
#
# COMPACT_ATOMS: atom_id res chain seq x y z
N MET A 1 53.68 -34.03 0.67
CA MET A 1 52.45 -33.25 0.44
C MET A 1 52.41 -32.90 -1.04
N ASN A 2 51.43 -33.44 -1.77
CA ASN A 2 51.44 -33.54 -3.24
C ASN A 2 51.23 -32.15 -3.88
N ILE A 3 52.07 -31.76 -4.85
CA ILE A 3 52.03 -30.45 -5.53
C ILE A 3 50.66 -30.17 -6.17
N HIS A 4 49.97 -31.23 -6.60
CA HIS A 4 48.59 -31.12 -7.11
C HIS A 4 47.59 -30.68 -6.03
N LEU A 5 47.78 -31.06 -4.77
CA LEU A 5 46.90 -30.66 -3.67
C LEU A 5 47.10 -29.19 -3.31
N ILE A 6 48.34 -28.67 -3.40
CA ILE A 6 48.66 -27.26 -3.18
C ILE A 6 48.04 -26.40 -4.30
N ASN A 7 48.13 -26.84 -5.55
CA ASN A 7 47.54 -26.11 -6.68
C ASN A 7 46.00 -26.11 -6.62
N ILE A 8 45.36 -27.21 -6.22
CA ILE A 8 43.91 -27.26 -6.04
C ILE A 8 43.46 -26.38 -4.88
N ILE A 9 44.19 -26.36 -3.75
CA ILE A 9 43.89 -25.47 -2.62
C ILE A 9 44.12 -24.00 -3.01
N ALA A 10 45.18 -23.69 -3.76
CA ALA A 10 45.43 -22.33 -4.27
C ALA A 10 44.34 -21.86 -5.24
N ILE A 11 43.85 -22.74 -6.12
CA ILE A 11 42.73 -22.44 -7.05
C ILE A 11 41.40 -22.30 -6.28
N MET A 12 41.16 -23.11 -5.25
CA MET A 12 40.00 -22.98 -4.38
C MET A 12 40.02 -21.68 -3.56
N PHE A 13 41.20 -21.22 -3.12
CA PHE A 13 41.34 -19.92 -2.45
C PHE A 13 41.27 -18.74 -3.44
N TYR A 14 41.68 -18.92 -4.71
CA TYR A 14 41.55 -17.89 -5.74
C TYR A 14 40.10 -17.74 -6.26
N HIS A 15 39.30 -18.81 -6.25
CA HIS A 15 37.88 -18.73 -6.63
C HIS A 15 36.92 -18.44 -5.47
N ALA A 16 37.36 -18.53 -4.21
CA ALA A 16 36.54 -18.19 -3.04
C ALA A 16 36.63 -16.69 -2.63
N LEU A 17 37.35 -15.87 -3.39
CA LEU A 17 37.58 -14.45 -3.10
C LEU A 17 37.17 -13.52 -4.25
N GLU A 18 36.02 -13.77 -4.88
CA GLU A 18 35.23 -12.71 -5.49
C GLU A 18 34.08 -12.26 -4.56
N ILE A 19 34.39 -12.05 -3.28
CA ILE A 19 33.86 -10.85 -2.63
C ILE A 19 34.73 -9.72 -3.15
N THR A 20 34.49 -9.28 -4.39
CA THR A 20 35.20 -8.13 -4.92
C THR A 20 34.85 -6.95 -4.00
N ALA A 21 35.82 -6.56 -3.18
CA ALA A 21 35.84 -5.24 -2.59
C ALA A 21 35.72 -4.28 -3.77
N ILE A 22 34.57 -3.61 -3.86
CA ILE A 22 34.25 -2.74 -4.98
C ILE A 22 35.38 -1.72 -5.07
N ASN A 23 36.07 -1.68 -6.21
CA ASN A 23 37.18 -0.77 -6.48
C ASN A 23 36.75 0.68 -6.11
N ASN A 24 37.62 1.45 -5.44
CA ASN A 24 37.31 2.85 -5.10
C ASN A 24 36.94 3.70 -6.33
N ASN A 25 37.41 3.32 -7.51
CA ASN A 25 37.10 3.97 -8.78
C ASN A 25 35.78 3.49 -9.42
N ASP A 26 35.06 2.58 -8.80
CA ASP A 26 33.76 2.13 -9.29
C ASP A 26 32.72 3.24 -9.19
N VAL A 27 32.12 3.60 -10.32
CA VAL A 27 31.08 4.63 -10.42
C VAL A 27 29.92 4.41 -9.44
N ARG A 28 29.64 3.16 -9.07
CA ARG A 28 28.56 2.80 -8.13
C ARG A 28 28.80 3.35 -6.72
N ASN A 29 30.05 3.68 -6.37
CA ASN A 29 30.38 4.36 -5.12
C ASN A 29 30.12 5.88 -5.15
N HIS A 30 29.89 6.46 -6.33
CA HIS A 30 29.89 7.91 -6.55
C HIS A 30 28.52 8.45 -6.99
N LEU A 31 27.43 7.72 -6.69
CA LEU A 31 26.06 8.08 -7.09
C LEU A 31 25.36 9.00 -6.07
N GLY A 32 26.09 9.53 -5.08
CA GLY A 32 25.55 10.41 -4.04
C GLY A 32 24.38 9.79 -3.28
N THR A 33 23.29 10.53 -3.13
CA THR A 33 22.08 10.09 -2.40
C THR A 33 21.27 8.99 -3.10
N ARG A 34 21.68 8.60 -4.32
CA ARG A 34 21.14 7.49 -5.12
C ARG A 34 22.00 6.22 -5.05
N THR A 35 23.08 6.22 -4.27
CA THR A 35 23.93 5.04 -4.07
C THR A 35 23.12 3.94 -3.37
N PRO A 36 22.96 2.75 -3.97
CA PRO A 36 22.30 1.62 -3.30
C PRO A 36 22.98 1.29 -1.98
N TYR A 37 22.18 1.09 -0.93
CA TYR A 37 22.66 0.82 0.41
C TYR A 37 23.46 -0.47 0.49
N ARG A 38 23.26 -1.42 -0.45
CA ARG A 38 24.06 -2.64 -0.55
C ARG A 38 25.57 -2.40 -0.70
N PHE A 39 25.98 -1.22 -1.14
CA PHE A 39 27.38 -0.83 -1.27
C PHE A 39 27.94 -0.13 -0.02
N ARG A 40 27.09 0.27 0.92
CA ARG A 40 27.45 1.08 2.09
C ARG A 40 27.18 0.42 3.44
N TYR A 41 26.33 -0.61 3.51
CA TYR A 41 26.04 -1.24 4.80
C TYR A 41 27.30 -1.88 5.41
N ASN A 42 27.33 -1.90 6.73
CA ASN A 42 28.37 -2.62 7.47
C ASN A 42 28.18 -4.14 7.30
N LYS A 43 29.10 -4.78 6.58
CA LYS A 43 29.10 -6.22 6.27
C LYS A 43 29.32 -7.12 7.50
N ASN A 44 29.91 -6.61 8.57
CA ASN A 44 30.05 -7.35 9.82
C ASN A 44 28.72 -7.30 10.59
N ASP A 45 27.93 -8.36 10.54
CA ASP A 45 26.63 -8.48 11.20
C ASP A 45 26.69 -9.13 12.59
N SER A 46 27.90 -9.32 13.15
CA SER A 46 28.09 -9.88 14.48
C SER A 46 27.45 -9.03 15.57
N ARG A 47 27.09 -9.67 16.69
CA ARG A 47 26.53 -8.98 17.85
C ARG A 47 27.50 -7.94 18.39
N ILE A 48 26.97 -6.74 18.66
CA ILE A 48 27.70 -5.70 19.38
C ILE A 48 27.48 -5.94 20.88
N LYS A 49 28.55 -6.27 21.60
CA LYS A 49 28.49 -6.65 23.02
C LYS A 49 29.34 -5.70 23.86
N TYR A 50 28.82 -5.33 25.03
CA TYR A 50 29.56 -4.64 26.09
C TYR A 50 29.45 -5.46 27.38
N PRO A 51 30.56 -5.70 28.13
CA PRO A 51 30.52 -6.48 29.37
C PRO A 51 29.48 -5.94 30.36
N GLY A 52 28.65 -6.82 30.92
CA GLY A 52 27.57 -6.45 31.86
C GLY A 52 26.33 -5.80 31.25
N CYS A 53 26.30 -5.54 29.94
CA CYS A 53 25.20 -4.85 29.26
C CYS A 53 24.33 -5.79 28.42
N ARG A 54 23.06 -5.43 28.24
CA ARG A 54 22.14 -6.02 27.26
C ARG A 54 21.45 -4.93 26.46
N ASP A 55 21.21 -5.17 25.19
CA ASP A 55 20.39 -4.32 24.33
C ASP A 55 18.94 -4.33 24.81
N ALA A 56 18.43 -3.21 25.33
CA ALA A 56 17.10 -3.16 25.92
C ALA A 56 16.04 -2.55 24.98
N ARG A 57 16.42 -1.51 24.24
CA ARG A 57 15.57 -0.78 23.29
C ARG A 57 16.44 -0.26 22.16
N ILE A 58 15.82 -0.07 20.99
CA ILE A 58 16.43 0.59 19.84
C ILE A 58 15.52 1.74 19.40
N TRP A 59 16.11 2.89 19.11
CA TRP A 59 15.45 4.00 18.45
C TRP A 59 16.26 4.33 17.20
N MET A 60 15.65 4.19 16.04
CA MET A 60 16.34 4.25 14.75
C MET A 60 15.53 5.08 13.78
N ILE A 61 16.21 5.99 13.08
CA ILE A 61 15.64 6.75 11.96
C ILE A 61 16.14 6.08 10.68
N ILE A 62 15.20 5.68 9.82
CA ILE A 62 15.50 4.92 8.59
C ILE A 62 14.94 5.69 7.40
N ARG A 63 15.79 5.96 6.41
CA ARG A 63 15.35 6.46 5.10
C ARG A 63 14.76 5.31 4.29
N HIS A 64 13.77 5.58 3.46
CA HIS A 64 13.26 4.62 2.47
C HIS A 64 14.39 3.92 1.70
N GLY A 65 14.16 2.70 1.22
CA GLY A 65 15.08 1.99 0.34
C GLY A 65 15.14 2.59 -1.07
N THR A 66 15.92 1.97 -1.95
CA THR A 66 16.03 2.34 -3.36
C THR A 66 14.66 2.36 -4.04
N ARG A 67 14.38 3.43 -4.80
CA ARG A 67 13.08 3.67 -5.43
C ARG A 67 13.25 4.14 -6.87
N LEU A 68 12.18 4.04 -7.65
CA LEU A 68 12.10 4.61 -8.98
C LEU A 68 12.25 6.15 -8.93
N PRO A 69 12.64 6.78 -10.06
CA PRO A 69 12.77 8.24 -10.14
C PRO A 69 11.43 8.94 -9.92
N SER A 70 11.46 10.27 -9.75
CA SER A 70 10.24 11.08 -9.76
C SER A 70 9.68 11.19 -11.17
N ALA A 71 8.41 11.59 -11.30
CA ALA A 71 7.76 11.86 -12.57
C ALA A 71 8.57 12.83 -13.44
N LYS A 72 9.12 13.89 -12.84
CA LYS A 72 10.02 14.84 -13.53
C LYS A 72 11.25 14.14 -14.13
N ASP A 73 11.90 13.27 -13.37
CA ASP A 73 13.08 12.54 -13.84
C ASP A 73 12.68 11.53 -14.93
N ILE A 74 11.55 10.82 -14.80
CA ILE A 74 11.03 9.86 -15.79
C ILE A 74 10.73 10.55 -17.12
N VAL A 75 10.07 11.71 -17.10
CA VAL A 75 9.82 12.51 -18.31
C VAL A 75 11.14 12.93 -18.96
N GLY A 76 12.09 13.44 -18.17
CA GLY A 76 13.43 13.78 -18.67
C GLY A 76 14.16 12.60 -19.30
N MET A 77 13.97 11.38 -18.80
CA MET A 77 14.53 10.16 -19.41
C MET A 77 13.88 9.82 -20.75
N LYS A 78 12.57 10.05 -20.91
CA LYS A 78 11.83 9.75 -22.16
C LYS A 78 12.09 10.77 -23.27
N ASP A 79 12.40 12.01 -22.90
CA ASP A 79 12.63 13.09 -23.86
C ASP A 79 14.13 13.42 -24.00
N ILE A 80 14.74 13.98 -22.97
CA ILE A 80 16.13 14.51 -23.04
C ILE A 80 17.14 13.39 -23.32
N LEU A 81 17.05 12.26 -22.61
CA LEU A 81 18.00 11.17 -22.83
C LEU A 81 17.78 10.46 -24.16
N ARG A 82 16.55 10.44 -24.67
CA ARG A 82 16.24 9.92 -26.01
C ARG A 82 16.89 10.79 -27.09
N ASP A 83 16.75 12.11 -26.98
CA ASP A 83 17.32 13.05 -27.96
C ASP A 83 18.86 13.00 -27.91
N LEU A 84 19.44 12.98 -26.71
CA LEU A 84 20.89 12.78 -26.52
C LEU A 84 21.40 11.45 -27.09
N LYS A 85 20.62 10.37 -26.97
CA LYS A 85 20.94 9.07 -27.59
C LYS A 85 21.11 9.23 -29.10
N TYR A 86 20.17 9.88 -29.78
CA TYR A 86 20.25 10.07 -31.23
C TYR A 86 21.44 10.95 -31.65
N GLU A 87 21.74 12.02 -30.90
CA GLU A 87 22.92 12.85 -31.15
C GLU A 87 24.24 12.07 -31.04
N ILE A 88 24.37 11.18 -30.06
CA ILE A 88 25.57 10.36 -29.88
C ILE A 88 25.69 9.32 -31.00
N LEU A 89 24.59 8.68 -31.39
CA LEU A 89 24.56 7.69 -32.46
C LEU A 89 24.99 8.29 -33.80
N PHE A 90 24.55 9.52 -34.13
CA PHE A 90 24.87 10.20 -35.38
C PHE A 90 26.33 10.67 -35.48
N ASN A 91 26.97 10.97 -34.34
CA ASN A 91 28.33 11.51 -34.30
C ASN A 91 29.44 10.45 -34.34
N HIS A 92 29.14 9.14 -34.26
CA HIS A 92 30.05 7.98 -34.42
C HIS A 92 31.42 8.02 -33.69
N LYS A 93 31.61 8.82 -32.63
CA LYS A 93 32.89 8.93 -31.87
C LYS A 93 33.10 7.83 -30.81
N LYS A 94 32.38 6.70 -30.91
CA LYS A 94 32.40 5.62 -29.89
C LYS A 94 32.64 4.26 -30.53
N SER A 95 33.05 3.28 -29.72
CA SER A 95 33.24 1.91 -30.19
C SER A 95 31.92 1.31 -30.70
N LYS A 96 31.99 0.38 -31.65
CA LYS A 96 30.81 -0.29 -32.22
C LYS A 96 29.93 -0.95 -31.15
N GLU A 97 30.56 -1.55 -30.13
CA GLU A 97 29.84 -2.19 -29.02
C GLU A 97 29.05 -1.17 -28.17
N GLN A 98 29.66 -0.03 -27.84
CA GLN A 98 28.98 1.02 -27.08
C GLN A 98 27.81 1.63 -27.86
N LEU A 99 27.99 1.83 -29.17
CA LEU A 99 26.93 2.34 -30.04
C LEU A 99 25.76 1.36 -30.08
N LYS A 100 26.03 0.06 -30.25
CA LYS A 100 24.99 -0.98 -30.22
C LYS A 100 24.20 -0.98 -28.91
N ARG A 101 24.89 -0.93 -27.76
CA ARG A 101 24.23 -0.87 -26.44
C ARG A 101 23.36 0.38 -26.28
N LEU A 102 23.80 1.51 -26.81
CA LEU A 102 23.05 2.76 -26.75
C LEU A 102 21.84 2.73 -27.70
N GLU A 103 21.99 2.11 -28.87
CA GLU A 103 20.92 1.88 -29.84
C GLU A 103 19.80 1.00 -29.27
N GLU A 104 20.17 -0.05 -28.52
CA GLU A 104 19.21 -0.95 -27.85
C GLU A 104 18.61 -0.36 -26.57
N TRP A 105 19.23 0.68 -25.98
CA TRP A 105 18.74 1.26 -24.73
C TRP A 105 17.41 2.01 -24.92
N SER A 106 16.47 1.78 -24.01
CA SER A 106 15.21 2.51 -23.88
C SER A 106 14.82 2.61 -22.39
N SER A 107 13.86 3.48 -22.07
CA SER A 107 13.25 3.58 -20.75
C SER A 107 11.78 3.21 -20.83
N ASP A 108 11.41 2.09 -20.22
CA ASP A 108 10.06 1.55 -20.14
C ASP A 108 9.34 1.88 -18.82
N ILE A 109 9.97 2.69 -17.96
CA ILE A 109 9.40 3.09 -16.67
C ILE A 109 8.08 3.85 -16.88
N ASP A 110 7.01 3.35 -16.27
CA ASP A 110 5.72 4.01 -16.23
C ASP A 110 5.78 5.22 -15.28
N ILE A 111 5.20 6.35 -15.70
CA ILE A 111 5.14 7.56 -14.87
C ILE A 111 4.26 7.34 -13.64
N GLU A 112 3.25 6.47 -13.75
CA GLU A 112 2.35 6.10 -12.64
C GLU A 112 3.09 5.33 -11.53
N GLU A 113 4.25 4.75 -11.84
CA GLU A 113 5.10 4.06 -10.87
C GLU A 113 6.16 4.99 -10.22
N GLU A 114 6.02 6.31 -10.36
CA GLU A 114 7.02 7.23 -9.81
C GLU A 114 7.24 7.02 -8.31
N LYS A 115 8.52 7.05 -7.90
CA LYS A 115 8.95 6.86 -6.50
C LYS A 115 8.58 5.50 -5.88
N TYR A 116 8.07 4.53 -6.66
CA TYR A 116 7.80 3.18 -6.15
C TYR A 116 9.09 2.55 -5.62
N LEU A 117 8.98 1.83 -4.50
CA LEU A 117 10.09 1.10 -3.92
C LEU A 117 10.46 -0.05 -4.84
N THR A 118 11.71 -0.09 -5.32
CA THR A 118 12.16 -1.16 -6.21
C THR A 118 12.42 -2.43 -5.42
N ARG A 119 12.61 -3.57 -6.11
CA ARG A 119 13.03 -4.82 -5.47
C ARG A 119 14.32 -4.67 -4.67
N GLU A 120 15.31 -3.94 -5.20
CA GLU A 120 16.53 -3.59 -4.45
C GLU A 120 16.18 -2.83 -3.16
N GLY A 121 15.26 -1.86 -3.21
CA GLY A 121 14.83 -1.13 -2.02
C GLY A 121 14.10 -1.99 -0.99
N GLN A 122 13.32 -2.98 -1.43
CA GLN A 122 12.68 -3.96 -0.55
C GLN A 122 13.73 -4.83 0.16
N ASP A 123 14.65 -5.40 -0.62
CA ASP A 123 15.75 -6.24 -0.12
C ASP A 123 16.63 -5.47 0.87
N GLU A 124 16.93 -4.19 0.59
CA GLU A 124 17.68 -3.31 1.50
C GLU A 124 17.01 -3.18 2.87
N MET A 125 15.68 -3.03 2.91
CA MET A 125 14.94 -2.90 4.17
C MET A 125 14.84 -4.22 4.92
N ILE A 126 14.59 -5.33 4.21
CA ILE A 126 14.54 -6.68 4.79
C ILE A 126 15.90 -7.03 5.40
N PHE A 127 16.97 -6.93 4.63
CA PHE A 127 18.30 -7.25 5.11
C PHE A 127 18.78 -6.29 6.21
N LEU A 128 18.31 -5.03 6.22
CA LEU A 128 18.57 -4.14 7.35
C LEU A 128 17.90 -4.66 8.62
N ALA A 129 16.62 -5.04 8.56
CA ALA A 129 15.89 -5.59 9.69
C ALA A 129 16.54 -6.87 10.23
N GLU A 130 16.90 -7.81 9.36
CA GLU A 130 17.59 -9.06 9.73
C GLU A 130 18.93 -8.79 10.43
N ARG A 131 19.76 -7.89 9.88
CA ARG A 131 21.03 -7.52 10.51
C ARG A 131 20.81 -6.86 11.86
N MET A 132 19.82 -5.96 11.99
CA MET A 132 19.53 -5.32 13.28
C MET A 132 19.02 -6.33 14.31
N GLN A 133 18.16 -7.27 13.91
CA GLN A 133 17.69 -8.36 14.77
C GLN A 133 18.84 -9.28 15.22
N LYS A 134 19.73 -9.65 14.31
CA LYS A 134 20.93 -10.46 14.62
C LYS A 134 21.86 -9.73 15.60
N ARG A 135 22.05 -8.42 15.41
CA ARG A 135 22.92 -7.59 16.25
C ARG A 135 22.32 -7.31 17.63
N PHE A 136 21.02 -7.07 17.71
CA PHE A 136 20.30 -6.63 18.91
C PHE A 136 19.04 -7.48 19.19
N PRO A 137 19.20 -8.77 19.51
CA PRO A 137 18.07 -9.71 19.62
C PRO A 137 17.23 -9.57 20.88
N ASN A 138 17.71 -8.86 21.91
CA ASN A 138 16.92 -8.56 23.10
C ASN A 138 16.05 -7.32 22.88
N ALA A 139 16.53 -6.35 22.09
CA ALA A 139 15.78 -5.15 21.68
C ALA A 139 14.80 -5.43 20.53
N ILE A 140 15.20 -6.26 19.54
CA ILE A 140 14.39 -6.68 18.40
C ILE A 140 14.18 -8.19 18.50
N LYS A 141 13.01 -8.60 19.01
CA LYS A 141 12.68 -10.01 19.21
C LYS A 141 12.43 -10.70 17.86
N SER A 142 12.84 -11.97 17.75
CA SER A 142 12.57 -12.80 16.57
C SER A 142 11.17 -13.37 16.50
N LYS A 143 10.49 -13.48 17.64
CA LYS A 143 9.11 -13.95 17.72
C LYS A 143 8.21 -12.75 17.97
N TYR A 144 7.30 -12.53 17.03
CA TYR A 144 6.14 -11.68 17.24
C TYR A 144 5.26 -12.32 18.32
N ASP A 145 4.86 -11.54 19.32
CA ASP A 145 3.83 -11.94 20.26
C ASP A 145 2.46 -11.44 19.77
N ASN A 146 1.37 -11.94 20.36
CA ASN A 146 0.01 -11.53 20.00
C ASN A 146 -0.20 -10.01 20.08
N LYS A 147 0.57 -9.31 20.93
CA LYS A 147 0.50 -7.85 21.03
C LYS A 147 1.06 -7.18 19.77
N THR A 148 2.02 -7.79 19.09
CA THR A 148 2.56 -7.23 17.85
C THR A 148 1.54 -7.29 16.70
N PHE A 149 0.78 -8.39 16.60
CA PHE A 149 -0.31 -8.47 15.62
C PHE A 149 -1.40 -7.43 15.88
N TYR A 150 -1.65 -7.08 17.14
CA TYR A 150 -2.57 -6.01 17.50
C TYR A 150 -2.11 -4.63 17.00
N VAL A 151 -0.79 -4.37 17.02
CA VAL A 151 -0.22 -3.14 16.45
C VAL A 151 -0.34 -3.14 14.93
N LEU A 152 -0.09 -4.29 14.28
CA LEU A 152 -0.23 -4.43 12.83
C LEU A 152 -1.68 -4.21 12.38
N GLU A 153 -2.64 -4.84 13.07
CA GLU A 153 -4.06 -4.61 12.83
C GLU A 153 -4.42 -3.13 12.96
N TYR A 154 -3.98 -2.46 14.05
CA TYR A 154 -4.28 -1.05 14.23
C TYR A 154 -3.64 -0.15 13.16
N TYR A 155 -2.47 -0.52 12.65
CA TYR A 155 -1.86 0.16 11.51
C TYR A 155 -2.75 0.07 10.26
N HIS A 156 -3.30 -1.12 9.95
CA HIS A 156 -4.26 -1.28 8.85
C HIS A 156 -5.55 -0.51 9.10
N ASP A 157 -6.06 -0.52 10.34
CA ASP A 157 -7.24 0.26 10.71
C ASP A 157 -7.04 1.75 10.49
N LEU A 158 -5.90 2.30 10.89
CA LEU A 158 -5.57 3.70 10.65
C LEU A 158 -5.51 3.99 9.16
N LYS A 159 -4.80 3.18 8.37
CA LYS A 159 -4.69 3.35 6.92
C LYS A 159 -6.08 3.43 6.28
N HIS A 160 -6.91 2.43 6.52
CA HIS A 160 -8.24 2.35 5.91
C HIS A 160 -9.24 3.35 6.50
N TYR A 161 -9.10 3.72 7.78
CA TYR A 161 -9.90 4.79 8.37
C TYR A 161 -9.70 6.13 7.65
N TRP A 162 -8.43 6.48 7.39
CA TRP A 162 -8.08 7.76 6.76
C TRP A 162 -8.25 7.74 5.23
N MET A 163 -7.98 6.60 4.57
CA MET A 163 -8.06 6.47 3.11
C MET A 163 -9.44 6.10 2.60
N ASP A 164 -10.24 5.33 3.34
CA ASP A 164 -11.47 4.70 2.85
C ASP A 164 -12.71 4.96 3.72
N SER A 165 -12.60 5.76 4.78
CA SER A 165 -13.67 5.97 5.77
C SER A 165 -13.81 7.41 6.26
N TYR A 166 -14.17 7.61 7.54
CA TYR A 166 -14.50 8.86 8.22
C TYR A 166 -13.33 9.84 8.36
N GLY A 167 -12.12 9.48 7.89
CA GLY A 167 -10.98 10.40 7.92
C GLY A 167 -11.24 11.69 7.15
N HIS A 168 -11.94 11.61 6.01
CA HIS A 168 -12.31 12.77 5.21
C HIS A 168 -13.73 12.62 4.66
N ASN A 169 -14.53 13.69 4.71
CA ASN A 169 -15.91 13.67 4.24
C ASN A 169 -16.03 13.26 2.76
N LEU A 170 -15.11 13.71 1.91
CA LEU A 170 -15.14 13.38 0.48
C LEU A 170 -14.97 11.88 0.22
N THR A 171 -14.18 11.20 1.06
CA THR A 171 -13.79 9.79 0.88
C THR A 171 -14.99 8.88 0.77
N TYR A 172 -15.95 8.97 1.69
CA TYR A 172 -17.12 8.09 1.68
C TYR A 172 -18.31 8.69 0.92
N LYS A 173 -18.36 10.02 0.73
CA LYS A 173 -19.42 10.68 -0.06
C LYS A 173 -19.55 10.09 -1.46
N GLN A 174 -18.45 9.71 -2.09
CA GLN A 174 -18.45 9.10 -3.42
C GLN A 174 -19.25 7.77 -3.49
N ALA A 175 -19.47 7.09 -2.35
CA ALA A 175 -20.31 5.91 -2.27
C ALA A 175 -21.81 6.21 -2.47
N CYS A 176 -22.22 7.48 -2.58
CA CYS A 176 -23.59 7.85 -2.92
C CYS A 176 -24.06 7.22 -4.23
N MET A 177 -23.15 6.99 -5.19
CA MET A 177 -23.48 6.30 -6.44
C MET A 177 -23.99 4.88 -6.21
N ALA A 178 -23.34 4.12 -5.33
CA ALA A 178 -23.77 2.76 -5.00
C ALA A 178 -25.14 2.75 -4.31
N ILE A 179 -25.38 3.71 -3.39
CA ILE A 179 -26.68 3.86 -2.74
C ILE A 179 -27.76 4.22 -3.75
N LYS A 180 -27.50 5.19 -4.64
CA LYS A 180 -28.42 5.60 -5.71
C LYS A 180 -28.82 4.40 -6.58
N THR A 181 -27.85 3.63 -7.07
CA THR A 181 -28.09 2.46 -7.91
C THR A 181 -28.92 1.40 -7.18
N MET A 182 -28.67 1.15 -5.88
CA MET A 182 -29.48 0.23 -5.08
C MET A 182 -30.96 0.66 -5.02
N PHE A 183 -31.25 1.94 -4.76
CA PHE A 183 -32.62 2.45 -4.73
C PHE A 183 -33.30 2.42 -6.10
N GLU A 184 -32.55 2.73 -7.17
CA GLU A 184 -33.05 2.61 -8.54
C GLU A 184 -33.42 1.16 -8.87
N ASP A 185 -32.60 0.19 -8.45
CA ASP A 185 -32.89 -1.24 -8.59
C ASP A 185 -34.15 -1.66 -7.81
N PHE A 186 -34.31 -1.22 -6.56
CA PHE A 186 -35.51 -1.52 -5.76
C PHE A 186 -36.80 -0.92 -6.33
N LYS A 187 -36.71 0.12 -7.15
CA LYS A 187 -37.87 0.73 -7.84
C LYS A 187 -38.26 0.00 -9.13
N LYS A 188 -37.41 -0.88 -9.68
CA LYS A 188 -37.72 -1.61 -10.92
C LYS A 188 -38.88 -2.58 -10.69
N LYS A 189 -39.82 -2.61 -11.64
CA LYS A 189 -41.01 -3.47 -11.60
C LYS A 189 -40.77 -4.89 -12.14
N SER A 190 -39.69 -5.10 -12.89
CA SER A 190 -39.29 -6.38 -13.47
C SER A 190 -37.81 -6.64 -13.24
N GLU A 191 -37.37 -7.84 -13.64
CA GLU A 191 -36.01 -8.40 -13.49
C GLU A 191 -34.82 -7.42 -13.61
N PRO A 192 -33.68 -7.75 -12.96
CA PRO A 192 -33.40 -9.00 -12.24
C PRO A 192 -33.92 -9.03 -10.79
N HIS A 193 -34.21 -10.22 -10.27
CA HIS A 193 -34.61 -10.43 -8.86
C HIS A 193 -33.43 -10.31 -7.89
N ALA A 194 -32.19 -10.42 -8.38
CA ALA A 194 -30.97 -10.28 -7.61
C ALA A 194 -29.86 -9.66 -8.48
N THR A 195 -29.15 -8.69 -7.90
CA THR A 195 -27.97 -8.05 -8.50
C THR A 195 -26.76 -8.36 -7.62
N PHE A 196 -25.72 -8.98 -8.18
CA PHE A 196 -24.47 -9.28 -7.47
C PHE A 196 -23.34 -8.41 -8.01
N LEU A 197 -22.70 -7.65 -7.13
CA LEU A 197 -21.59 -6.75 -7.46
C LEU A 197 -20.32 -7.23 -6.76
N PHE A 198 -19.23 -7.33 -7.51
CA PHE A 198 -17.91 -7.69 -6.98
C PHE A 198 -17.01 -6.48 -7.01
N ALA A 199 -16.35 -6.20 -5.88
CA ALA A 199 -15.53 -5.01 -5.70
C ALA A 199 -14.31 -5.31 -4.82
N HIS A 200 -13.69 -4.25 -4.30
CA HIS A 200 -12.53 -4.30 -3.42
C HIS A 200 -12.87 -3.75 -2.04
N SER A 201 -12.00 -4.05 -1.06
CA SER A 201 -12.04 -3.56 0.33
C SER A 201 -12.36 -2.06 0.42
N GLY A 202 -11.62 -1.22 -0.32
CA GLY A 202 -11.83 0.23 -0.32
C GLY A 202 -13.21 0.69 -0.79
N THR A 203 -13.91 -0.09 -1.63
CA THR A 203 -15.29 0.20 -2.04
C THR A 203 -16.27 -0.14 -0.93
N LEU A 204 -16.15 -1.33 -0.34
CA LEU A 204 -17.01 -1.78 0.76
C LEU A 204 -16.91 -0.83 1.96
N LEU A 205 -15.70 -0.48 2.37
CA LEU A 205 -15.47 0.44 3.49
C LEU A 205 -16.10 1.81 3.29
N LYS A 206 -16.05 2.36 2.07
CA LYS A 206 -16.70 3.64 1.74
C LYS A 206 -18.22 3.53 1.86
N ILE A 207 -18.82 2.43 1.39
CA ILE A 207 -20.26 2.19 1.51
C ILE A 207 -20.66 2.06 2.99
N LEU A 208 -19.97 1.22 3.77
CA LEU A 208 -20.21 1.07 5.21
C LEU A 208 -20.14 2.42 5.93
N THR A 209 -19.13 3.22 5.58
CA THR A 209 -18.92 4.55 6.16
C THR A 209 -20.06 5.51 5.80
N HIS A 210 -20.47 5.53 4.54
CA HIS A 210 -21.58 6.36 4.03
C HIS A 210 -22.91 6.00 4.69
N MET A 211 -23.10 4.73 5.06
CA MET A 211 -24.22 4.26 5.87
C MET A 211 -24.08 4.52 7.39
N GLN A 212 -23.03 5.22 7.80
CA GLN A 212 -22.74 5.56 9.20
C GLN A 212 -22.42 4.34 10.10
N LEU A 213 -22.05 3.19 9.52
CA LEU A 213 -21.73 1.96 10.25
C LEU A 213 -20.33 1.99 10.87
N TYR A 214 -20.18 1.32 12.01
CA TYR A 214 -18.89 1.13 12.72
C TYR A 214 -18.15 2.43 13.07
N LYS A 215 -18.84 3.57 13.08
CA LYS A 215 -18.27 4.87 13.42
C LYS A 215 -17.68 4.86 14.84
N PRO A 216 -16.38 5.16 15.01
CA PRO A 216 -15.78 5.28 16.33
C PRO A 216 -16.27 6.55 17.05
N SER A 217 -16.15 6.59 18.37
CA SER A 217 -16.55 7.75 19.20
C SER A 217 -15.63 8.96 19.00
N ALA A 218 -14.39 8.73 18.57
CA ALA A 218 -13.41 9.74 18.21
C ALA A 218 -12.59 9.26 17.00
N PRO A 219 -11.99 10.18 16.21
CA PRO A 219 -11.13 9.79 15.10
C PRO A 219 -9.95 8.92 15.55
N LEU A 220 -9.62 7.91 14.74
CA LEU A 220 -8.45 7.05 15.02
C LEU A 220 -7.16 7.84 14.80
N THR A 221 -6.21 7.74 15.76
CA THR A 221 -4.93 8.46 15.70
C THR A 221 -3.75 7.50 15.92
N GLY A 222 -2.58 7.83 15.36
CA GLY A 222 -1.37 7.02 15.53
C GLY A 222 -0.73 7.07 16.92
N HIS A 223 -1.20 7.95 17.82
CA HIS A 223 -0.56 8.17 19.12
C HIS A 223 -0.88 7.07 20.13
N THR A 224 -2.13 6.63 20.17
CA THR A 224 -2.64 5.65 21.14
C THR A 224 -3.61 4.69 20.49
N ILE A 225 -3.41 3.39 20.73
CA ILE A 225 -4.32 2.36 20.22
C ILE A 225 -5.60 2.34 21.05
N ASP A 226 -6.72 2.73 20.46
CA ASP A 226 -8.04 2.51 21.06
C ASP A 226 -8.44 1.04 20.96
N LYS A 227 -8.52 0.39 22.11
CA LYS A 227 -8.86 -1.04 22.20
C LYS A 227 -10.35 -1.33 22.03
N LYS A 228 -11.21 -0.33 22.22
CA LYS A 228 -12.67 -0.46 22.13
C LYS A 228 -13.23 0.11 20.83
N ARG A 229 -12.35 0.48 19.89
CA ARG A 229 -12.74 1.03 18.60
C ARG A 229 -13.71 0.07 17.90
N LYS A 230 -14.75 0.65 17.31
CA LYS A 230 -15.68 -0.09 16.44
C LYS A 230 -15.10 -0.30 15.04
N TRP A 231 -14.22 0.60 14.60
CA TRP A 231 -13.54 0.53 13.32
C TRP A 231 -12.33 -0.41 13.39
N LYS A 232 -12.58 -1.69 13.10
CA LYS A 232 -11.60 -2.77 13.15
C LYS A 232 -11.70 -3.59 11.87
N THR A 233 -10.81 -3.31 10.92
CA THR A 233 -10.83 -3.83 9.54
C THR A 233 -10.83 -5.35 9.51
N SER A 234 -10.13 -6.01 10.43
CA SER A 234 -10.17 -7.48 10.58
C SER A 234 -11.55 -8.05 10.87
N ASP A 235 -12.44 -7.26 11.50
CA ASP A 235 -13.81 -7.66 11.84
C ASP A 235 -14.84 -7.19 10.80
N ILE A 236 -14.55 -6.14 10.02
CA ILE A 236 -15.53 -5.49 9.14
C ILE A 236 -15.21 -5.58 7.64
N ASP A 237 -14.00 -5.96 7.26
CA ASP A 237 -13.53 -5.97 5.88
C ASP A 237 -12.38 -6.98 5.70
N CYS A 238 -12.66 -8.23 6.07
CA CYS A 238 -11.80 -9.37 5.77
C CYS A 238 -11.95 -9.84 4.32
N PHE A 239 -11.19 -10.86 3.94
CA PHE A 239 -11.38 -11.48 2.63
C PHE A 239 -12.82 -12.01 2.49
N ALA A 240 -13.44 -11.75 1.33
CA ALA A 240 -14.82 -12.08 1.02
C ALA A 240 -15.90 -11.37 1.88
N SER A 241 -15.56 -10.29 2.58
CA SER A 241 -16.58 -9.46 3.24
C SER A 241 -17.64 -9.00 2.24
N ASN A 242 -18.90 -9.09 2.68
CA ASN A 242 -20.08 -8.87 1.85
C ASN A 242 -21.09 -7.97 2.57
N LEU A 243 -21.86 -7.21 1.79
CA LEU A 243 -22.94 -6.35 2.27
C LEU A 243 -24.13 -6.58 1.35
N ALA A 244 -25.27 -6.95 1.93
CA ALA A 244 -26.49 -7.22 1.18
C ALA A 244 -27.68 -6.41 1.73
N PHE A 245 -28.54 -6.00 0.81
CA PHE A 245 -29.81 -5.34 1.11
C PHE A 245 -30.93 -6.18 0.52
N VAL A 246 -31.83 -6.66 1.38
CA VAL A 246 -32.94 -7.53 0.97
C VAL A 246 -34.24 -6.74 1.08
N LEU A 247 -34.90 -6.53 -0.05
CA LEU A 247 -36.19 -5.85 -0.12
C LEU A 247 -37.34 -6.84 0.19
N TYR A 248 -38.11 -6.54 1.23
CA TYR A 248 -39.34 -7.23 1.60
C TYR A 248 -40.54 -6.39 1.21
N LYS A 249 -41.52 -7.01 0.53
CA LYS A 249 -42.83 -6.42 0.28
C LYS A 249 -43.77 -6.85 1.39
N CYS A 250 -44.10 -5.95 2.33
CA CYS A 250 -45.01 -6.24 3.45
C CYS A 250 -46.36 -5.56 3.21
N GLU A 251 -47.39 -5.98 3.95
CA GLU A 251 -48.74 -5.39 3.89
C GLU A 251 -48.73 -3.89 4.26
N ASP A 252 -47.87 -3.51 5.20
CA ASP A 252 -47.70 -2.14 5.70
C ASP A 252 -46.60 -1.36 4.95
N GLY A 253 -46.16 -1.86 3.80
CA GLY A 253 -45.19 -1.20 2.92
C GLY A 253 -43.88 -1.96 2.74
N ASN A 254 -43.05 -1.46 1.83
CA ASN A 254 -41.76 -2.07 1.52
C ASN A 254 -40.74 -1.80 2.64
N LYS A 255 -39.94 -2.81 2.99
CA LYS A 255 -38.91 -2.72 4.01
C LYS A 255 -37.61 -3.36 3.55
N VAL A 256 -36.48 -2.93 4.10
CA VAL A 256 -35.14 -3.40 3.73
C VAL A 256 -34.45 -4.02 4.95
N LEU A 257 -33.98 -5.25 4.80
CA LEU A 257 -33.09 -5.90 5.75
C LEU A 257 -31.64 -5.70 5.28
N THR A 258 -30.76 -5.26 6.16
CA THR A 258 -29.33 -5.15 5.86
C THR A 258 -28.56 -6.30 6.49
N LEU A 259 -27.74 -6.97 5.68
CA LEU A 259 -26.81 -8.00 6.13
C LEU A 259 -25.38 -7.51 5.89
N HIS A 260 -24.53 -7.58 6.91
CA HIS A 260 -23.10 -7.39 6.74
C HIS A 260 -22.37 -8.66 7.20
N GLN A 261 -21.60 -9.24 6.29
CA GLN A 261 -21.00 -10.57 6.46
C GLN A 261 -22.05 -11.60 6.89
N GLU A 262 -23.16 -11.65 6.14
CA GLU A 262 -24.29 -12.57 6.36
C GLU A 262 -25.02 -12.41 7.71
N ASN A 263 -24.63 -11.44 8.55
CA ASN A 263 -25.29 -11.15 9.82
C ASN A 263 -26.25 -9.98 9.68
N ILE A 264 -27.43 -10.10 10.29
CA ILE A 264 -28.39 -8.99 10.38
C ILE A 264 -27.75 -7.85 11.17
N ILE A 265 -27.71 -6.67 10.54
CA ILE A 265 -27.27 -5.44 11.19
C ILE A 265 -28.39 -4.41 11.17
N ARG A 266 -28.56 -3.74 12.32
CA ARG A 266 -29.44 -2.57 12.40
C ARG A 266 -28.71 -1.35 11.89
N LEU A 267 -29.29 -0.70 10.88
CA LEU A 267 -28.76 0.55 10.39
C LEU A 267 -28.92 1.67 11.44
N PRO A 268 -27.93 2.57 11.62
CA PRO A 268 -27.95 3.57 12.70
C PRO A 268 -29.14 4.53 12.66
N MET A 269 -29.71 4.76 11.47
CA MET A 269 -30.88 5.63 11.27
C MET A 269 -32.22 4.91 11.44
N CYS A 270 -32.24 3.62 11.77
CA CYS A 270 -33.46 2.81 11.86
C CYS A 270 -33.69 2.30 13.29
N GLU A 271 -34.95 2.24 13.73
CA GLU A 271 -35.32 1.75 15.06
C GLU A 271 -35.25 0.21 15.18
N HIS A 272 -35.58 -0.48 14.09
CA HIS A 272 -35.63 -1.94 13.97
C HIS A 272 -34.72 -2.45 12.86
N ASP A 273 -34.44 -3.77 12.88
CA ASP A 273 -33.54 -4.42 11.93
C ASP A 273 -34.09 -4.40 10.49
N LEU A 274 -35.42 -4.51 10.36
CA LEU A 274 -36.14 -4.38 9.10
C LEU A 274 -36.62 -2.93 8.95
N CYS A 275 -35.93 -2.14 8.13
CA CYS A 275 -36.14 -0.70 8.05
C CYS A 275 -37.11 -0.31 6.93
N PRO A 276 -38.10 0.57 7.15
CA PRO A 276 -39.00 1.04 6.10
C PRO A 276 -38.23 1.67 4.93
N LEU A 277 -38.55 1.25 3.70
CA LEU A 277 -37.87 1.75 2.49
C LEU A 277 -38.03 3.26 2.35
N GLU A 278 -39.24 3.79 2.60
CA GLU A 278 -39.54 5.23 2.55
C GLU A 278 -38.68 6.05 3.55
N HIS A 279 -38.45 5.51 4.74
CA HIS A 279 -37.58 6.15 5.73
C HIS A 279 -36.13 6.22 5.26
N LEU A 280 -35.63 5.14 4.63
CA LEU A 280 -34.30 5.13 4.03
C LEU A 280 -34.20 6.07 2.83
N GLU A 281 -35.22 6.15 1.99
CA GLU A 281 -35.27 7.11 0.87
C GLU A 281 -35.18 8.56 1.36
N LYS A 282 -35.89 8.88 2.44
CA LYS A 282 -35.82 10.20 3.07
C LYS A 282 -34.43 10.48 3.66
N HIS A 283 -33.82 9.51 4.33
CA HIS A 283 -32.49 9.68 4.92
C HIS A 283 -31.40 9.86 3.85
N PHE A 284 -31.48 9.09 2.76
CA PHE A 284 -30.50 9.11 1.67
C PHE A 284 -30.91 10.02 0.50
N HIS A 285 -31.84 10.94 0.69
CA HIS A 285 -32.35 11.84 -0.36
C HIS A 285 -31.23 12.48 -1.18
N GLU A 286 -30.24 13.10 -0.51
CA GLU A 286 -29.09 13.72 -1.17
C GLU A 286 -28.25 12.72 -1.97
N SER A 287 -28.10 11.49 -1.47
CA SER A 287 -27.35 10.46 -2.19
C SER A 287 -28.10 9.94 -3.42
N ILE A 288 -29.42 9.90 -3.37
CA ILE A 288 -30.26 9.39 -4.45
C ILE A 288 -30.40 10.43 -5.56
N TYR A 289 -30.68 11.68 -5.19
CA TYR A 289 -31.08 12.72 -6.16
C TYR A 289 -29.96 13.72 -6.49
N ASN A 290 -29.00 13.95 -5.58
CA ASN A 290 -27.98 15.01 -5.70
C ASN A 290 -26.54 14.49 -5.65
N CYS A 291 -26.33 13.22 -6.03
CA CYS A 291 -24.99 12.63 -6.11
C CYS A 291 -24.30 12.99 -7.44
N ASP A 292 -23.57 14.12 -7.46
CA ASP A 292 -22.71 14.50 -8.58
C ASP A 292 -21.27 14.03 -8.36
N PHE A 293 -20.97 12.82 -8.82
CA PHE A 293 -19.63 12.23 -8.71
C PHE A 293 -18.58 13.04 -9.49
N THR A 294 -18.95 13.60 -10.64
CA THR A 294 -18.02 14.30 -11.53
C THR A 294 -17.56 15.60 -10.89
N ASP A 295 -18.48 16.39 -10.34
CA ASP A 295 -18.16 17.63 -9.63
C ASP A 295 -17.33 17.33 -8.36
N MET A 296 -17.77 16.37 -7.54
CA MET A 296 -17.07 15.99 -6.30
C MET A 296 -15.62 15.56 -6.52
N CYS A 297 -15.33 14.87 -7.62
CA CYS A 297 -14.01 14.35 -7.95
C CYS A 297 -13.24 15.23 -8.94
N SER A 298 -13.78 16.40 -9.30
CA SER A 298 -13.10 17.33 -10.20
C SER A 298 -11.85 17.91 -9.53
N LEU A 299 -10.75 17.96 -10.29
CA LEU A 299 -9.58 18.73 -9.91
C LEU A 299 -9.76 20.12 -10.51
N ASN A 300 -10.05 21.11 -9.65
CA ASN A 300 -9.97 22.50 -10.09
C ASN A 300 -8.53 22.78 -10.51
N ASN A 301 -8.31 22.99 -11.82
CA ASN A 301 -7.00 23.34 -12.40
C ASN A 301 -6.50 24.74 -11.99
N THR A 302 -7.04 25.33 -10.92
CA THR A 302 -6.53 26.55 -10.30
C THR A 302 -5.37 26.20 -9.37
N ILE A 303 -4.22 25.90 -9.96
CA ILE A 303 -2.92 26.05 -9.29
C ILE A 303 -2.11 27.04 -10.13
N ALA A 304 -1.91 28.20 -9.53
CA ALA A 304 -0.94 29.22 -9.92
C ALA A 304 0.51 28.75 -9.71
#